data_AF-A0A8I1Q6E3-F1
#
_entry.id   AF-A0A8I1Q6E3-F1
#
_cell.length_a   1.000
_cell.length_b   1.000
_cell.length_c   1.000
_cell.angle_alpha   90.00
_cell.angle_beta   90.00
_cell.angle_gamma   90.00
#
_symmetry.space_group_name_H-M   'P 1'
#
loop_
_entity.id
_entity.type
_entity.pdbx_description
1 polymer ?
#
loop_
_entity_poly.entity_id
_entity_poly.type
_entity_poly.pdbx_seq_one_letter_code
_entity_poly.pdbx_strand_id
1 'polypeptide(L)'
;MPSSADAFDAAIRRAAETVQDAVVAAGLARAVILIDGRSGAGKTTLAALLRERWSGDVQIVALDDVYPGWDGLAAGAEIVREQILEPLANGTSAHWRRWDWARAEPGETMVTDATTPVIIEGSGVLTPASAVLAPIRVWLESPTASRRERALARDGDTYRPHWDRWAAQEDVHLTADAPRDLATIIIDVP
;
A
#
# COMPACT_ATOMS: atom_id res chain seq x y z
N MET A 1 -16.52 -21.60 16.44
CA MET A 1 -15.78 -20.33 16.52
C MET A 1 -15.00 -20.20 15.24
N PRO A 2 -15.14 -19.10 14.47
CA PRO A 2 -14.32 -18.89 13.27
C PRO A 2 -12.83 -18.85 13.66
N SER A 3 -11.96 -19.37 12.81
CA SER A 3 -10.51 -19.31 13.02
C SER A 3 -9.99 -17.87 12.82
N SER A 4 -8.78 -17.59 13.29
CA SER A 4 -8.11 -16.30 13.03
C SER A 4 -8.00 -16.00 11.52
N ALA A 5 -7.74 -17.05 10.70
CA ALA A 5 -7.71 -16.95 9.25
C ALA A 5 -9.08 -16.57 8.65
N ASP A 6 -10.17 -17.20 9.12
CA ASP A 6 -11.52 -16.87 8.63
C ASP A 6 -11.90 -15.42 8.95
N ALA A 7 -11.51 -14.93 10.12
CA ALA A 7 -11.76 -13.56 10.56
C ALA A 7 -10.96 -12.54 9.74
N PHE A 8 -9.69 -12.85 9.44
CA PHE A 8 -8.83 -12.06 8.55
C PHE A 8 -9.44 -11.99 7.14
N ASP A 9 -9.78 -13.14 6.55
CA ASP A 9 -10.35 -13.20 5.20
C ASP A 9 -11.69 -12.45 5.11
N ALA A 10 -12.52 -12.55 6.14
CA ALA A 10 -13.77 -11.80 6.20
C ALA A 10 -13.52 -10.29 6.31
N ALA A 11 -12.49 -9.84 7.05
CA ALA A 11 -12.11 -8.44 7.12
C ALA A 11 -11.61 -7.91 5.76
N ILE A 12 -10.76 -8.67 5.07
CA ILE A 12 -10.26 -8.32 3.73
C ILE A 12 -11.40 -8.26 2.71
N ARG A 13 -12.36 -9.19 2.74
CA ARG A 13 -13.53 -9.13 1.85
C ARG A 13 -14.40 -7.88 2.08
N ARG A 14 -14.67 -7.54 3.35
CA ARG A 14 -15.40 -6.30 3.70
C ARG A 14 -14.65 -5.05 3.28
N ALA A 15 -13.33 -5.04 3.44
CA ALA A 15 -12.48 -3.95 2.98
C ALA A 15 -12.59 -3.75 1.48
N ALA A 16 -12.51 -4.84 0.71
CA ALA A 16 -12.64 -4.79 -0.74
C ALA A 16 -14.00 -4.24 -1.17
N GLU A 17 -15.09 -4.73 -0.56
CA GLU A 17 -16.46 -4.22 -0.80
C GLU A 17 -16.55 -2.72 -0.53
N THR A 18 -16.06 -2.26 0.62
CA THR A 18 -16.10 -0.84 1.00
C THR A 18 -15.32 0.05 0.03
N VAL A 19 -14.15 -0.41 -0.42
CA VAL A 19 -13.33 0.33 -1.40
C VAL A 19 -14.01 0.35 -2.77
N GLN A 20 -14.61 -0.76 -3.21
CA GLN A 20 -15.34 -0.82 -4.47
C GLN A 20 -16.54 0.13 -4.47
N ASP A 21 -17.30 0.16 -3.38
CA ASP A 21 -18.43 1.10 -3.21
C ASP A 21 -17.94 2.56 -3.27
N ALA A 22 -16.81 2.87 -2.63
CA ALA A 22 -16.21 4.21 -2.70
C ALA A 22 -15.75 4.58 -4.11
N VAL A 23 -15.18 3.64 -4.87
CA VAL A 23 -14.80 3.83 -6.27
C VAL A 23 -16.01 4.13 -7.14
N VAL A 24 -17.08 3.34 -7.00
CA VAL A 24 -18.34 3.54 -7.73
C VAL A 24 -18.95 4.89 -7.38
N ALA A 25 -19.01 5.23 -6.09
CA ALA A 25 -19.56 6.50 -5.62
C ALA A 25 -18.75 7.72 -6.10
N ALA A 26 -17.42 7.59 -6.21
CA ALA A 26 -16.57 8.65 -6.71
C ALA A 26 -16.75 8.89 -8.23
N GLY A 27 -17.26 7.90 -8.98
CA GLY A 27 -17.52 8.03 -10.41
C GLY A 27 -16.26 8.33 -11.23
N LEU A 28 -15.08 7.98 -10.72
CA LEU A 28 -13.80 8.33 -11.32
C LEU A 28 -13.40 7.31 -12.37
N ALA A 29 -13.26 7.75 -13.62
CA ALA A 29 -12.74 6.91 -14.70
C ALA A 29 -11.29 6.44 -14.44
N ARG A 30 -10.52 7.19 -13.65
CA ARG A 30 -9.11 6.95 -13.29
C ARG A 30 -8.92 7.00 -11.77
N ALA A 31 -9.48 6.03 -11.07
CA ALA A 31 -9.34 5.97 -9.62
C ALA A 31 -7.87 5.74 -9.21
N VAL A 32 -7.35 6.61 -8.34
CA VAL A 32 -6.08 6.40 -7.62
C VAL A 32 -6.44 6.02 -6.19
N ILE A 33 -6.03 4.84 -5.77
CA ILE A 33 -6.32 4.29 -4.44
C ILE A 33 -5.00 4.09 -3.70
N LEU A 34 -4.89 4.66 -2.51
CA LEU A 34 -3.77 4.38 -1.60
C LEU A 34 -4.22 3.38 -0.54
N ILE A 35 -3.40 2.35 -0.29
CA ILE A 35 -3.61 1.38 0.78
C ILE A 35 -2.37 1.35 1.67
N ASP A 36 -2.51 1.92 2.86
CA ASP A 36 -1.48 1.94 3.89
C ASP A 36 -1.92 1.07 5.10
N GLY A 37 -0.98 0.81 5.98
CA GLY A 37 -1.05 -0.11 7.09
C GLY A 37 0.35 -0.65 7.33
N ARG A 38 0.62 -1.14 8.54
CA ARG A 38 1.94 -1.69 8.87
C ARG A 38 2.20 -3.03 8.18
N SER A 39 3.45 -3.49 8.20
CA SER A 39 3.83 -4.82 7.71
C SER A 39 3.01 -5.90 8.40
N GLY A 40 2.44 -6.80 7.59
CA GLY A 40 1.53 -7.84 8.04
C GLY A 40 0.06 -7.41 8.21
N ALA A 41 -0.32 -6.16 7.87
CA ALA A 41 -1.72 -5.70 7.98
C ALA A 41 -2.68 -6.23 6.90
N GLY A 42 -2.16 -6.88 5.85
CA GLY A 42 -2.97 -7.45 4.76
C GLY A 42 -3.15 -6.56 3.52
N LYS A 43 -2.34 -5.50 3.37
CA LYS A 43 -2.39 -4.55 2.25
C LYS A 43 -2.29 -5.23 0.88
N THR A 44 -1.24 -6.03 0.67
CA THR A 44 -1.02 -6.79 -0.57
C THR A 44 -2.18 -7.74 -0.87
N THR A 45 -2.75 -8.38 0.15
CA THR A 45 -3.93 -9.26 0.00
C THR A 45 -5.16 -8.48 -0.43
N LEU A 46 -5.40 -7.30 0.16
CA LEU A 46 -6.49 -6.41 -0.24
C LEU A 46 -6.31 -5.90 -1.68
N ALA A 47 -5.11 -5.44 -2.04
CA ALA A 47 -4.81 -4.96 -3.38
C ALA A 47 -5.03 -6.04 -4.44
N ALA A 48 -4.59 -7.28 -4.16
CA ALA A 48 -4.81 -8.43 -5.04
C ALA A 48 -6.30 -8.74 -5.21
N LEU A 49 -7.07 -8.76 -4.12
CA LEU A 49 -8.51 -9.01 -4.18
C LEU A 49 -9.26 -7.90 -4.94
N LEU A 50 -8.86 -6.64 -4.76
CA LEU A 50 -9.43 -5.52 -5.52
C LEU A 50 -9.16 -5.64 -7.01
N ARG A 51 -7.94 -6.02 -7.40
CA ARG A 51 -7.58 -6.28 -8.80
C ARG A 51 -8.36 -7.45 -9.39
N GLU A 52 -8.53 -8.54 -8.65
CA GLU A 52 -9.34 -9.69 -9.10
C GLU A 52 -10.80 -9.30 -9.36
N ARG A 53 -11.38 -8.46 -8.49
CA ARG A 53 -12.77 -8.02 -8.61
C ARG A 53 -12.97 -6.82 -9.53
N TRP A 54 -11.90 -6.26 -10.10
CA TRP A 54 -12.00 -5.07 -10.92
C TRP A 54 -12.59 -5.41 -12.29
N SER A 55 -13.56 -4.60 -12.74
CA SER A 55 -14.07 -4.74 -14.10
C SER A 55 -13.10 -4.08 -15.07
N GLY A 56 -12.32 -4.89 -15.80
CA GLY A 56 -11.31 -4.43 -16.74
C GLY A 56 -9.91 -4.33 -16.12
N ASP A 57 -9.10 -3.39 -16.63
CA ASP A 57 -7.72 -3.23 -16.19
C ASP A 57 -7.56 -2.27 -15.02
N VAL A 58 -6.69 -2.64 -14.08
CA VAL A 58 -6.22 -1.82 -12.97
C VAL A 58 -4.76 -2.16 -12.68
N GLN A 59 -3.92 -1.15 -12.48
CA GLN A 59 -2.51 -1.35 -12.17
C GLN A 59 -2.30 -1.45 -10.66
N ILE A 60 -1.30 -2.22 -10.24
CA ILE A 60 -0.85 -2.25 -8.85
C ILE A 60 0.59 -1.76 -8.80
N VAL A 61 0.86 -0.84 -7.87
CA VAL A 61 2.21 -0.45 -7.47
C VAL A 61 2.38 -0.83 -6.01
N ALA A 62 3.21 -1.84 -5.74
CA ALA A 62 3.60 -2.20 -4.38
C ALA A 62 4.86 -1.41 -4.01
N LEU A 63 4.86 -0.71 -2.87
CA LEU A 63 6.07 0.01 -2.42
C LEU A 63 7.22 -0.95 -2.08
N ASP A 64 6.95 -2.23 -1.82
CA ASP A 64 7.99 -3.27 -1.73
C ASP A 64 8.87 -3.31 -2.99
N ASP A 65 8.34 -2.91 -4.15
CA ASP A 65 9.09 -2.76 -5.40
C ASP A 65 9.75 -1.38 -5.55
N VAL A 66 9.53 -0.44 -4.64
CA VAL A 66 10.00 0.96 -4.74
C VAL A 66 11.05 1.30 -3.69
N TYR A 67 10.97 0.73 -2.48
CA TYR A 67 11.85 1.11 -1.38
C TYR A 67 13.32 0.94 -1.74
N PRO A 68 14.16 1.98 -1.59
CA PRO A 68 15.60 1.88 -1.76
C PRO A 68 16.25 1.16 -0.57
N GLY A 69 16.04 -0.14 -0.50
CA GLY A 69 16.50 -0.99 0.58
C GLY A 69 15.67 -0.86 1.86
N TRP A 70 16.16 -1.53 2.90
CA TRP A 70 15.44 -1.69 4.15
C TRP A 70 15.35 -0.45 5.03
N ASP A 71 16.14 0.58 4.75
CA ASP A 71 16.10 1.89 5.45
C ASP A 71 15.38 2.94 4.58
N GLY A 72 14.66 2.47 3.56
CA GLY A 72 14.10 3.27 2.49
C GLY A 72 12.63 3.61 2.63
N LEU A 73 11.96 3.42 3.79
CA LEU A 73 10.51 3.63 3.90
C LEU A 73 10.10 5.05 3.47
N ALA A 74 10.69 6.07 4.09
CA ALA A 74 10.40 7.47 3.76
C ALA A 74 10.83 7.82 2.33
N ALA A 75 11.99 7.34 1.88
CA ALA A 75 12.47 7.58 0.53
C ALA A 75 11.56 6.94 -0.54
N GLY A 76 11.03 5.75 -0.28
CA GLY A 76 10.06 5.08 -1.16
C GLY A 76 8.74 5.83 -1.24
N ALA A 77 8.24 6.36 -0.11
CA ALA A 77 7.06 7.20 -0.10
C ALA A 77 7.25 8.48 -0.96
N GLU A 78 8.41 9.13 -0.84
CA GLU A 78 8.74 10.30 -1.67
C GLU A 78 8.88 9.94 -3.17
N ILE A 79 9.49 8.80 -3.50
CA ILE A 79 9.55 8.31 -4.88
C ILE A 79 8.13 8.09 -5.44
N VAL A 80 7.23 7.48 -4.69
CA VAL A 80 5.84 7.29 -5.11
C VAL A 80 5.15 8.64 -5.31
N ARG A 81 5.34 9.60 -4.40
CA ARG A 81 4.77 10.95 -4.56
C ARG A 81 5.24 11.61 -5.85
N GLU A 82 6.56 11.74 -6.01
CA GLU A 82 7.18 12.53 -7.08
C GLU A 82 7.10 11.86 -8.45
N GLN A 83 7.32 10.54 -8.51
CA GLN A 83 7.47 9.83 -9.78
C GLN A 83 6.19 9.12 -10.23
N ILE A 84 5.20 8.97 -9.34
CA ILE A 84 3.95 8.26 -9.65
C ILE A 84 2.74 9.16 -9.44
N LEU A 85 2.48 9.61 -8.22
CA LEU A 85 1.25 10.35 -7.91
C LEU A 85 1.17 11.71 -8.60
N GLU A 86 2.23 12.50 -8.58
CA GLU A 86 2.27 13.81 -9.23
C GLU A 86 2.09 13.73 -10.76
N PRO A 87 2.80 12.85 -11.49
CA PRO A 87 2.53 12.63 -12.91
C PRO A 87 1.09 12.21 -13.20
N LEU A 88 0.53 11.27 -12.43
CA LEU A 88 -0.84 10.80 -12.64
C LEU A 88 -1.87 11.91 -12.36
N ALA A 89 -1.65 12.73 -11.33
CA ALA A 89 -2.48 13.90 -11.04
C ALA A 89 -2.46 14.90 -12.20
N ASN A 90 -1.31 15.06 -12.85
CA ASN A 90 -1.12 15.89 -14.05
C ASN A 90 -1.62 15.22 -15.35
N GLY A 91 -2.13 14.00 -15.29
CA GLY A 91 -2.66 13.27 -16.45
C GLY A 91 -1.57 12.69 -17.37
N THR A 92 -0.36 12.51 -16.86
CA THR A 92 0.78 11.94 -17.59
C THR A 92 1.18 10.59 -17.02
N SER A 93 1.48 9.61 -17.88
CA SER A 93 1.96 8.30 -17.42
C SER A 93 3.25 8.46 -16.62
N ALA A 94 3.31 7.74 -15.50
CA ALA A 94 4.43 7.77 -14.57
C ALA A 94 5.52 6.78 -14.99
N HIS A 95 6.77 7.20 -14.84
CA HIS A 95 7.96 6.38 -15.07
C HIS A 95 8.77 6.33 -13.78
N TRP A 96 8.97 5.14 -13.24
CA TRP A 96 9.68 4.93 -11.98
C TRP A 96 10.56 3.68 -12.09
N ARG A 97 11.51 3.51 -11.17
CA ARG A 97 12.40 2.34 -11.17
C ARG A 97 12.04 1.39 -10.06
N ARG A 98 11.84 0.13 -10.42
CA ARG A 98 11.72 -0.97 -9.47
C ARG A 98 13.05 -1.15 -8.73
N TRP A 99 13.05 -1.34 -7.42
CA TRP A 99 14.25 -1.64 -6.65
C TRP A 99 14.71 -3.09 -6.88
N ASP A 100 15.99 -3.28 -7.20
CA ASP A 100 16.60 -4.60 -7.25
C ASP A 100 17.14 -4.94 -5.85
N TRP A 101 16.37 -5.71 -5.09
CA TRP A 101 16.76 -6.15 -3.74
C TRP A 101 17.98 -7.06 -3.73
N ALA A 102 18.28 -7.77 -4.82
CA ALA A 102 19.44 -8.66 -4.89
C ALA A 102 20.75 -7.87 -5.10
N ARG A 103 20.68 -6.77 -5.85
CA ARG A 103 21.82 -5.88 -6.14
C ARG A 103 21.90 -4.66 -5.21
N ALA A 104 20.85 -4.39 -4.44
CA ALA A 104 20.71 -3.19 -3.61
C ALA A 104 20.92 -1.89 -4.41
N GLU A 105 20.36 -1.85 -5.61
CA GLU A 105 20.38 -0.68 -6.50
C GLU A 105 19.05 -0.58 -7.24
N PRO A 106 18.71 0.56 -7.85
CA PRO A 106 17.49 0.61 -8.61
C PRO A 106 17.63 -0.19 -9.91
N GLY A 107 16.57 -0.87 -10.32
CA GLY A 107 16.54 -1.84 -11.41
C GLY A 107 15.73 -1.34 -12.61
N GLU A 108 14.83 -2.19 -13.10
CA GLU A 108 14.00 -1.99 -14.28
C GLU A 108 13.12 -0.73 -14.19
N THR A 109 13.00 -0.01 -15.32
CA THR A 109 12.05 1.09 -15.46
C THR A 109 10.65 0.54 -15.69
N MET A 110 9.72 0.91 -14.81
CA MET A 110 8.30 0.59 -14.85
C MET A 110 7.50 1.77 -15.39
N VAL A 111 6.31 1.47 -15.93
CA VAL A 111 5.35 2.48 -16.39
C VAL A 111 4.00 2.28 -15.72
N THR A 112 3.46 3.34 -15.13
CA THR A 112 2.08 3.40 -14.63
C THR A 112 1.29 4.34 -15.55
N ASP A 113 0.29 3.80 -16.23
CA ASP A 113 -0.44 4.47 -17.29
C ASP A 113 -1.48 5.44 -16.72
N ALA A 114 -1.52 6.67 -17.23
CA ALA A 114 -2.44 7.71 -16.72
C ALA A 114 -3.91 7.49 -17.06
N THR A 115 -4.22 6.56 -17.96
CA THR A 115 -5.58 6.24 -18.41
C THR A 115 -6.16 5.02 -17.70
N THR A 116 -5.35 4.31 -16.91
CA THR A 116 -5.76 3.12 -16.18
C THR A 116 -5.89 3.42 -14.68
N PRO A 117 -6.94 2.92 -13.98
CA PRO A 117 -6.99 2.98 -12.53
C PRO A 117 -5.74 2.36 -11.89
N VAL A 118 -5.31 2.88 -10.73
CA VAL A 118 -4.15 2.36 -10.02
C VAL A 118 -4.43 2.19 -8.52
N ILE A 119 -3.98 1.06 -8.00
CA ILE A 119 -3.91 0.75 -6.58
C ILE A 119 -2.44 0.83 -6.17
N ILE A 120 -2.13 1.68 -5.20
CA ILE A 120 -0.77 1.83 -4.67
C ILE A 120 -0.80 1.38 -3.21
N GLU A 121 0.01 0.38 -2.87
CA GLU A 121 -0.03 -0.25 -1.55
C GLU A 121 1.36 -0.33 -0.92
N GLY A 122 1.46 -0.02 0.37
CA GLY A 122 2.74 -0.04 1.08
C GLY A 122 2.72 0.70 2.41
N SER A 123 3.56 0.28 3.35
CA SER A 123 3.75 1.00 4.61
C SER A 123 4.40 2.38 4.33
N GLY A 124 3.73 3.47 4.68
CA GLY A 124 4.28 4.82 4.47
C GLY A 124 3.76 5.53 3.23
N VAL A 125 2.90 4.90 2.42
CA VAL A 125 2.35 5.53 1.22
C VAL A 125 1.42 6.71 1.52
N LEU A 126 0.83 6.77 2.72
CA LEU A 126 -0.17 7.75 3.12
C LEU A 126 0.42 8.86 3.99
N THR A 127 1.01 9.86 3.35
CA THR A 127 1.52 11.08 3.98
C THR A 127 0.59 12.27 3.70
N PRO A 128 0.71 13.41 4.40
CA PRO A 128 -0.07 14.60 4.08
C PRO A 128 0.07 15.03 2.61
N ALA A 129 1.26 14.83 2.03
CA ALA A 129 1.56 15.20 0.66
C ALA A 129 0.96 14.21 -0.37
N SER A 130 0.93 12.91 -0.09
CA SER A 130 0.28 11.94 -0.98
C SER A 130 -1.25 11.94 -0.84
N ALA A 131 -1.77 12.26 0.35
CA ALA A 131 -3.19 12.24 0.64
C ALA A 131 -4.00 13.22 -0.23
N VAL A 132 -3.43 14.38 -0.59
CA VAL A 132 -4.10 15.36 -1.47
C VAL A 132 -4.16 14.92 -2.94
N LEU A 133 -3.37 13.90 -3.33
CA LEU A 133 -3.28 13.39 -4.69
C LEU A 133 -4.18 12.17 -4.94
N ALA A 134 -4.73 11.57 -3.88
CA ALA A 134 -5.57 10.37 -3.98
C ALA A 134 -6.92 10.58 -3.28
N PRO A 135 -8.05 10.39 -4.00
CA PRO A 135 -9.38 10.56 -3.42
C PRO A 135 -9.82 9.40 -2.52
N ILE A 136 -9.24 8.21 -2.70
CA ILE A 136 -9.56 7.01 -1.92
C ILE A 136 -8.30 6.57 -1.19
N ARG A 137 -8.35 6.59 0.14
CA ARG A 137 -7.19 6.38 1.02
C ARG A 137 -7.59 5.42 2.11
N VAL A 138 -6.97 4.25 2.14
CA VAL A 138 -7.33 3.14 3.01
C VAL A 138 -6.23 2.97 4.05
N TRP A 139 -6.61 2.91 5.32
CA TRP A 139 -5.74 2.48 6.41
C TRP A 139 -6.19 1.11 6.91
N LEU A 140 -5.29 0.12 6.87
CA LEU A 140 -5.48 -1.18 7.49
C LEU A 140 -4.84 -1.20 8.88
N GLU A 141 -5.70 -1.19 9.90
CA GLU A 141 -5.30 -1.33 11.29
C GLU A 141 -5.18 -2.81 11.64
N SER A 142 -4.11 -3.19 12.35
CA SER A 142 -3.91 -4.58 12.77
C SER A 142 -3.13 -4.66 14.07
N PRO A 143 -3.54 -5.53 15.03
CA PRO A 143 -2.78 -5.73 16.26
C PRO A 143 -1.33 -6.15 16.00
N THR A 144 -0.40 -5.62 16.80
CA THR A 144 1.04 -5.90 16.64
C THR A 144 1.40 -7.39 16.69
N ALA A 145 0.73 -8.16 17.55
CA ALA A 145 0.98 -9.60 17.64
C ALA A 145 0.59 -10.31 16.33
N SER A 146 -0.64 -10.06 15.85
CA SER A 146 -1.18 -10.66 14.62
C SER A 146 -0.35 -10.30 13.39
N ARG A 147 0.02 -9.01 13.23
CA ARG A 147 0.79 -8.56 12.06
C ARG A 147 2.21 -9.12 12.05
N ARG A 148 2.85 -9.26 13.23
CA ARG A 148 4.20 -9.82 13.34
C ARG A 148 4.22 -11.31 12.97
N GLU A 149 3.23 -12.06 13.45
CA GLU A 149 3.07 -13.46 13.08
C GLU A 149 2.90 -13.61 11.56
N ARG A 150 1.99 -12.83 10.95
CA ARG A 150 1.77 -12.86 9.49
C ARG A 150 3.01 -12.47 8.69
N ALA A 151 3.69 -11.39 9.07
CA ALA A 151 4.86 -10.92 8.35
C ALA A 151 6.02 -11.92 8.41
N LEU A 152 6.24 -12.55 9.57
CA LEU A 152 7.26 -13.59 9.72
C LEU A 152 6.88 -14.89 9.01
N ALA A 153 5.59 -15.24 8.94
CA ALA A 153 5.12 -16.39 8.18
C ALA A 153 5.29 -16.19 6.65
N ARG A 154 5.13 -14.96 6.16
CA ARG A 154 5.28 -14.60 4.74
C ARG A 154 6.74 -14.54 4.30
N ASP A 155 7.55 -13.74 4.99
CA ASP A 155 8.88 -13.34 4.50
C ASP A 155 10.03 -13.98 5.29
N GLY A 156 9.70 -14.76 6.32
CA GLY A 156 10.63 -15.66 7.02
C GLY A 156 11.94 -15.01 7.46
N ASP A 157 13.04 -15.68 7.11
CA ASP A 157 14.40 -15.33 7.54
C ASP A 157 15.00 -14.14 6.78
N THR A 158 14.45 -13.75 5.64
CA THR A 158 14.88 -12.55 4.91
C THR A 158 14.42 -11.29 5.63
N TYR A 159 13.22 -11.32 6.23
CA TYR A 159 12.66 -10.17 6.93
C TYR A 159 13.01 -10.11 8.41
N ARG A 160 13.18 -11.27 9.06
CA ARG A 160 13.46 -11.37 10.50
C ARG A 160 14.64 -10.49 10.99
N PRO A 161 15.80 -10.40 10.30
CA PRO A 161 16.92 -9.55 10.72
C PRO A 161 16.62 -8.06 10.61
N HIS A 162 15.55 -7.69 9.90
CA HIS A 162 15.20 -6.33 9.55
C HIS A 162 13.91 -5.85 10.22
N TRP A 163 13.23 -6.72 10.95
CA TRP A 163 11.96 -6.42 11.62
C TRP A 163 12.04 -5.16 12.48
N ASP A 164 12.99 -5.09 13.42
CA ASP A 164 13.06 -3.97 14.37
C ASP A 164 13.38 -2.65 13.66
N ARG A 165 14.31 -2.65 12.69
CA ARG A 165 14.63 -1.43 11.92
C ARG A 165 13.50 -0.98 11.01
N TRP A 166 12.73 -1.91 10.45
CA TRP A 166 11.56 -1.57 9.64
C TRP A 166 10.43 -1.03 10.52
N ALA A 167 10.14 -1.71 11.64
CA ALA A 167 9.12 -1.28 12.59
C ALA A 167 9.41 0.12 13.14
N ALA A 168 10.69 0.46 13.41
CA ALA A 168 11.08 1.80 13.83
C ALA A 168 10.76 2.87 12.78
N GLN A 169 10.95 2.60 11.49
CA GLN A 169 10.56 3.52 10.41
C GLN A 169 9.04 3.67 10.31
N GLU A 170 8.29 2.58 10.50
CA GLU A 170 6.82 2.65 10.56
C GLU A 170 6.37 3.54 11.73
N ASP A 171 6.99 3.43 12.89
CA ASP A 171 6.65 4.25 14.07
C ASP A 171 6.97 5.74 13.84
N VAL A 172 8.05 6.05 13.12
CA VAL A 172 8.36 7.43 12.68
C VAL A 172 7.27 7.95 11.74
N HIS A 173 6.90 7.18 10.72
CA HIS A 173 5.82 7.54 9.80
C HIS A 173 4.49 7.76 10.53
N LEU A 174 4.10 6.86 11.43
CA LEU A 174 2.90 7.01 12.25
C LEU A 174 2.88 8.31 13.04
N THR A 175 4.02 8.67 13.64
CA THR A 175 4.15 9.88 14.47
C THR A 175 4.17 11.15 13.64
N ALA A 176 4.86 11.15 12.50
CA ALA A 176 5.06 12.32 11.66
C ALA A 176 3.84 12.63 10.78
N ASP A 177 3.21 11.60 10.22
CA ASP A 177 2.22 11.73 9.15
C ASP A 177 0.78 11.45 9.61
N ALA A 178 0.60 10.77 10.74
CA ALA A 178 -0.71 10.34 11.24
C ALA A 178 -1.60 9.71 10.14
N PRO A 179 -1.12 8.67 9.42
CA PRO A 179 -1.76 8.13 8.21
C PRO A 179 -3.22 7.70 8.43
N ARG A 180 -3.52 7.19 9.63
CA ARG A 180 -4.89 6.82 10.02
C ARG A 180 -5.87 7.99 9.92
N ASP A 181 -5.45 9.20 10.26
CA ASP A 181 -6.29 10.41 10.24
C ASP A 181 -6.43 10.98 8.82
N LEU A 182 -5.50 10.62 7.91
CA LEU A 182 -5.54 10.98 6.50
C LEU A 182 -6.46 10.05 5.67
N ALA A 183 -6.74 8.85 6.17
CA ALA A 183 -7.54 7.85 5.48
C ALA A 183 -9.01 8.26 5.33
N THR A 184 -9.62 7.95 4.19
CA THR A 184 -11.08 8.05 4.00
C THR A 184 -11.79 6.77 4.42
N ILE A 185 -11.07 5.64 4.46
CA ILE A 185 -11.58 4.33 4.84
C ILE A 185 -10.59 3.73 5.85
N ILE A 186 -11.09 3.33 7.02
CA ILE A 186 -10.30 2.65 8.05
C ILE A 186 -10.90 1.27 8.25
N ILE A 187 -10.07 0.23 8.16
CA ILE A 187 -10.50 -1.16 8.36
C ILE A 187 -9.65 -1.79 9.46
N ASP A 188 -10.32 -2.31 10.49
CA ASP A 188 -9.69 -3.18 11.47
C ASP A 188 -9.58 -4.62 10.92
N VAL A 189 -8.35 -5.12 10.86
CA VAL A 189 -8.00 -6.46 10.42
C VAL A 189 -7.40 -7.23 11.61
N PRO A 190 -8.03 -8.34 12.05
CA PRO A 190 -7.65 -9.05 13.27
C PRO A 190 -6.26 -9.70 13.23
#